data_AF-A0A1V6HQY2-F1
#
_entry.id   AF-A0A1V6HQY2-F1
#
_cell.length_a   1.000
_cell.length_b   1.000
_cell.length_c   1.000
_cell.angle_alpha   90.00
_cell.angle_beta   90.00
_cell.angle_gamma   90.00
#
_symmetry.space_group_name_H-M   'P 1'
#
loop_
_entity.id
_entity.type
_entity.pdbx_description
1 polymer ?
#
loop_
_entity_poly.entity_id
_entity_poly.type
_entity_poly.pdbx_seq_one_letter_code
_entity_poly.pdbx_strand_id
1 'polypeptide(L)'
;MGFANEKDHPEVAPSQFEMNYAHSEATVAADQAQLYKLLSRQVAARMEMTASFLPKPVAGVNGNGMHTNISFEREGRNLFWDPAGQDQLSASGWRFAARILESANDLCLILNSSVNAYRRLDPAFEAPNQIRASAIDRGAMIRIPLFNERSARVEVRSIGPDANPYLAIYALLRTGLEGPEPVEESEPKRPRTRFLPDNIYDAIRLFKAGKWAAELLGEELQGRYAEVKMTQAERSPKALGTRVKTGEIQFHHEVTNQYLWSKF
;
A
#
# COMPACT_ATOMS: atom_id res chain seq x y z
N MET A 1 11.21 17.39 -14.37
CA MET A 1 10.49 16.13 -14.09
C MET A 1 9.23 16.32 -13.25
N GLY A 2 8.80 17.56 -12.95
CA GLY A 2 7.42 17.82 -12.49
C GLY A 2 7.05 17.31 -11.10
N PHE A 3 8.01 17.03 -10.22
CA PHE A 3 7.71 16.49 -8.89
C PHE A 3 7.23 17.56 -7.89
N ALA A 4 7.67 18.83 -7.96
CA ALA A 4 7.32 19.86 -6.97
C ALA A 4 7.51 19.35 -5.51
N ASN A 5 8.78 19.22 -5.09
CA ASN A 5 9.17 18.70 -3.79
C ASN A 5 8.48 19.46 -2.64
N GLU A 6 7.92 18.71 -1.69
CA GLU A 6 7.28 19.26 -0.50
C GLU A 6 8.16 19.04 0.74
N LYS A 7 8.78 17.86 0.86
CA LYS A 7 9.57 17.50 2.04
C LYS A 7 10.48 16.31 1.75
N ASP A 8 11.73 16.38 2.18
CA ASP A 8 12.67 15.26 2.20
C ASP A 8 13.22 15.06 3.62
N HIS A 9 13.32 13.81 4.06
CA HIS A 9 13.86 13.50 5.38
C HIS A 9 14.41 12.06 5.49
N PRO A 10 15.36 11.83 6.42
CA PRO A 10 15.61 10.48 6.90
C PRO A 10 14.36 9.92 7.57
N GLU A 11 14.16 8.62 7.38
CA GLU A 11 13.12 7.83 8.01
C GLU A 11 13.64 7.08 9.24
N VAL A 12 12.78 6.28 9.86
CA VAL A 12 13.06 5.62 11.14
C VAL A 12 14.24 4.65 11.09
N ALA A 13 14.38 3.85 10.01
CA ALA A 13 15.45 2.87 9.88
C ALA A 13 16.76 3.50 9.35
N PRO A 14 17.94 2.95 9.71
CA PRO A 14 19.21 3.41 9.16
C PRO A 14 19.22 3.37 7.63
N SER A 15 19.67 4.45 7.00
CA SER A 15 19.70 4.63 5.54
C SER A 15 18.33 4.49 4.86
N GLN A 16 17.25 4.74 5.59
CA GLN A 16 15.91 4.89 5.05
C GLN A 16 15.63 6.38 4.82
N PHE A 17 15.06 6.72 3.66
CA PHE A 17 14.77 8.10 3.28
C PHE A 17 13.42 8.18 2.60
N GLU A 18 12.70 9.27 2.85
CA GLU A 18 11.45 9.60 2.20
C GLU A 18 11.57 10.96 1.52
N MET A 19 11.07 11.06 0.29
CA MET A 19 10.87 12.30 -0.43
C MET A 19 9.42 12.40 -0.83
N ASN A 20 8.74 13.39 -0.28
CA ASN A 20 7.36 13.74 -0.56
C ASN A 20 7.32 14.84 -1.59
N TYR A 21 6.42 14.68 -2.54
CA TYR A 21 6.25 15.58 -3.67
C TYR A 21 4.77 15.83 -3.89
N ALA A 22 4.45 16.95 -4.53
CA ALA A 22 3.07 17.41 -4.61
C ALA A 22 2.14 16.36 -5.24
N HIS A 23 0.93 16.29 -4.71
CA HIS A 23 -0.13 15.46 -5.27
C HIS A 23 -0.46 15.89 -6.71
N SER A 24 -0.99 14.95 -7.50
CA SER A 24 -1.34 15.18 -8.89
C SER A 24 -2.53 14.30 -9.29
N GLU A 25 -3.04 14.51 -10.51
CA GLU A 25 -4.04 13.64 -11.12
C GLU A 25 -3.60 12.16 -11.08
N ALA A 26 -4.56 11.26 -10.86
CA ALA A 26 -4.31 9.85 -10.55
C ALA A 26 -3.29 9.15 -11.48
N THR A 27 -3.42 9.35 -12.80
CA THR A 27 -2.50 8.77 -13.78
C THR A 27 -1.11 9.38 -13.70
N VAL A 28 -1.02 10.71 -13.53
CA VAL A 28 0.25 11.43 -13.38
C VAL A 28 0.96 11.01 -12.10
N ALA A 29 0.23 10.81 -11.00
CA ALA A 29 0.77 10.32 -9.74
C ALA A 29 1.38 8.91 -9.90
N ALA A 30 0.75 8.04 -10.69
CA ALA A 30 1.28 6.71 -11.00
C ALA A 30 2.58 6.79 -11.82
N ASP A 31 2.63 7.66 -12.84
CA ASP A 31 3.84 7.92 -13.63
C ASP A 31 4.98 8.46 -12.75
N GLN A 32 4.66 9.44 -11.89
CA GLN A 32 5.60 10.02 -10.93
C GLN A 32 6.15 8.96 -9.98
N ALA A 33 5.32 8.03 -9.47
CA ALA A 33 5.80 6.94 -8.61
C ALA A 33 6.79 6.02 -9.33
N GLN A 34 6.58 5.72 -10.61
CA GLN A 34 7.54 4.94 -11.41
C GLN A 34 8.83 5.70 -11.68
N LEU A 35 8.71 6.96 -12.08
CA LEU A 35 9.85 7.84 -12.33
C LEU A 35 10.69 8.03 -11.07
N TYR A 36 10.06 8.23 -9.91
CA TYR A 36 10.75 8.35 -8.63
C TYR A 36 11.61 7.12 -8.34
N LYS A 37 11.06 5.91 -8.49
CA LYS A 37 11.81 4.66 -8.30
C LYS A 37 12.98 4.53 -9.27
N LEU A 38 12.76 4.86 -10.55
CA LEU A 38 13.79 4.81 -11.57
C LEU A 38 14.93 5.79 -11.25
N LEU A 39 14.60 7.05 -10.97
CA LEU A 39 15.57 8.11 -10.73
C LEU A 39 16.38 7.84 -9.46
N SER A 40 15.73 7.43 -8.37
CA SER A 40 16.42 7.08 -7.13
C SER A 40 17.44 5.96 -7.35
N ARG A 41 17.08 4.93 -8.15
CA ARG A 41 18.04 3.87 -8.53
C ARG A 41 19.19 4.39 -9.40
N GLN A 42 18.91 5.28 -10.36
CA GLN A 42 19.95 5.85 -11.22
C GLN A 42 20.92 6.75 -10.44
N VAL A 43 20.41 7.59 -9.54
CA VAL A 43 21.23 8.45 -8.68
C VAL A 43 22.07 7.61 -7.73
N ALA A 44 21.46 6.63 -7.05
CA ALA A 44 22.18 5.72 -6.16
C ALA A 44 23.30 4.98 -6.92
N ALA A 45 23.02 4.44 -8.11
CA ALA A 45 24.01 3.72 -8.91
C ALA A 45 25.20 4.59 -9.31
N ARG A 46 24.98 5.87 -9.64
CA ARG A 46 26.06 6.84 -9.94
C ARG A 46 26.93 7.16 -8.73
N MET A 47 26.41 6.93 -7.53
CA MET A 47 27.13 7.09 -6.27
C MET A 47 27.64 5.75 -5.73
N GLU A 48 27.70 4.71 -6.57
CA GLU A 48 28.12 3.34 -6.20
C GLU A 48 27.27 2.72 -5.08
N MET A 49 26.02 3.20 -4.95
CA MET A 49 25.01 2.73 -4.01
C MET A 49 23.84 2.08 -4.76
N THR A 50 22.86 1.59 -4.01
CA THR A 50 21.68 0.90 -4.53
C THR A 50 20.45 1.28 -3.73
N ALA A 51 19.42 1.79 -4.41
CA ALA A 51 18.14 2.13 -3.80
C ALA A 51 17.17 0.94 -3.92
N SER A 52 16.62 0.49 -2.79
CA SER A 52 15.65 -0.61 -2.72
C SER A 52 14.28 -0.11 -2.33
N PHE A 53 13.27 -0.54 -3.07
CA PHE A 53 11.85 -0.26 -2.80
C PHE A 53 11.12 -1.52 -2.34
N LEU A 54 11.85 -2.50 -1.77
CA LEU A 54 11.23 -3.63 -1.11
C LEU A 54 10.48 -3.16 0.15
N PRO A 55 9.27 -3.67 0.43
CA PRO A 55 8.54 -3.31 1.64
C PRO A 55 9.26 -3.65 2.94
N LYS A 56 10.05 -4.73 2.95
CA LYS A 56 10.85 -5.16 4.11
C LYS A 56 12.23 -5.60 3.65
N PRO A 57 13.14 -4.65 3.39
CA PRO A 57 14.49 -4.96 2.94
C PRO A 57 15.35 -5.59 4.05
N VAL A 58 15.11 -5.19 5.30
CA VAL A 58 15.90 -5.64 6.44
C VAL A 58 14.95 -6.11 7.56
N ALA A 59 15.25 -7.27 8.13
CA ALA A 59 14.50 -7.80 9.27
C ALA A 59 14.83 -7.01 10.56
N GLY A 60 13.87 -6.90 11.48
CA GLY A 60 14.09 -6.25 12.78
C GLY A 60 14.05 -4.72 12.80
N VAL A 61 14.01 -4.05 11.63
CA VAL A 61 13.87 -2.58 11.51
C VAL A 61 12.61 -2.19 10.73
N ASN A 62 12.25 -0.91 10.68
CA ASN A 62 11.07 -0.44 9.94
C ASN A 62 11.11 -0.84 8.46
N GLY A 63 9.93 -1.09 7.89
CA GLY A 63 9.76 -1.37 6.46
C GLY A 63 9.47 -0.11 5.66
N ASN A 64 9.46 -0.24 4.33
CA ASN A 64 9.08 0.81 3.40
C ASN A 64 7.59 0.70 3.05
N GLY A 65 6.85 1.80 3.19
CA GLY A 65 5.46 1.92 2.74
C GLY A 65 5.35 2.80 1.49
N MET A 66 4.19 2.75 0.85
CA MET A 66 3.80 3.71 -0.19
C MET A 66 2.42 4.26 0.17
N HIS A 67 2.35 5.08 1.21
CA HIS A 67 1.08 5.65 1.64
C HIS A 67 0.47 6.47 0.50
N THR A 68 -0.79 6.19 0.18
CA THR A 68 -1.47 6.82 -0.95
C THR A 68 -2.59 7.70 -0.42
N ASN A 69 -2.43 9.01 -0.64
CA ASN A 69 -3.41 10.03 -0.28
C ASN A 69 -4.39 10.22 -1.46
N ILE A 70 -5.69 10.19 -1.18
CA ILE A 70 -6.75 10.31 -2.19
C ILE A 70 -7.81 11.31 -1.73
N SER A 71 -8.18 12.20 -2.63
CA SER A 71 -9.32 13.12 -2.52
C SER A 71 -9.93 13.34 -3.89
N PHE A 72 -11.18 13.81 -3.93
CA PHE A 72 -11.82 14.22 -5.17
C PHE A 72 -12.06 15.71 -5.16
N GLU A 73 -11.81 16.35 -6.30
CA GLU A 73 -12.15 17.74 -6.53
C GLU A 73 -13.18 17.83 -7.65
N ARG A 74 -14.13 18.74 -7.50
CA ARG A 74 -15.03 19.15 -8.58
C ARG A 74 -15.15 20.66 -8.60
N GLU A 75 -14.83 21.27 -9.73
CA GLU A 75 -14.93 22.73 -9.93
C GLU A 75 -14.16 23.52 -8.85
N GLY A 76 -12.94 23.07 -8.49
CA GLY A 76 -12.11 23.75 -7.48
C GLY A 76 -12.52 23.49 -6.03
N ARG A 77 -13.51 22.62 -5.78
CA ARG A 77 -13.97 22.27 -4.43
C ARG A 77 -13.60 20.83 -4.08
N ASN A 78 -12.94 20.66 -2.95
CA ASN A 78 -12.63 19.35 -2.40
C ASN A 78 -13.90 18.71 -1.86
N LEU A 79 -14.32 17.59 -2.47
CA LEU A 79 -15.55 16.88 -2.13
C LEU A 79 -15.45 16.08 -0.83
N PHE A 80 -14.25 15.93 -0.27
CA PHE A 80 -14.03 15.21 0.98
C PHE A 80 -14.09 16.12 2.21
N TRP A 81 -14.06 17.44 2.04
CA TRP A 81 -14.16 18.38 3.15
C TRP A 81 -15.61 18.59 3.61
N ASP A 82 -15.83 18.51 4.91
CA ASP A 82 -17.05 18.98 5.56
C ASP A 82 -16.72 19.45 6.98
N PRO A 83 -16.80 20.77 7.29
CA PRO A 83 -16.47 21.27 8.62
C PRO A 83 -17.39 20.74 9.72
N ALA A 84 -18.58 20.24 9.38
CA ALA A 84 -19.52 19.62 10.32
C ALA A 84 -19.41 18.08 10.34
N GLY A 85 -18.64 17.49 9.42
CA GLY A 85 -18.41 16.05 9.34
C GLY A 85 -17.56 15.53 10.50
N GLN A 86 -17.70 14.24 10.79
CA GLN A 86 -16.80 13.57 11.74
C GLN A 86 -15.36 13.66 11.23
N ASP A 87 -14.43 14.08 12.10
CA ASP A 87 -13.03 14.35 11.74
C ASP A 87 -12.87 15.37 10.60
N GLN A 88 -13.88 16.25 10.41
CA GLN A 88 -14.00 17.23 9.32
C GLN A 88 -14.05 16.61 7.92
N LEU A 89 -14.31 15.30 7.85
CA LEU A 89 -14.46 14.55 6.62
C LEU A 89 -15.95 14.41 6.29
N SER A 90 -16.30 14.73 5.05
CA SER A 90 -17.64 14.57 4.51
C SER A 90 -18.14 13.12 4.55
N ALA A 91 -19.47 12.95 4.49
CA ALA A 91 -20.09 11.63 4.38
C ALA A 91 -19.62 10.84 3.15
N SER A 92 -19.32 11.52 2.02
CA SER A 92 -18.77 10.89 0.82
C SER A 92 -17.33 10.39 1.04
N GLY A 93 -16.50 11.16 1.75
CA GLY A 93 -15.15 10.75 2.15
C GLY A 93 -15.16 9.54 3.09
N TRP A 94 -16.06 9.53 4.08
CA TRP A 94 -16.24 8.38 4.97
C TRP A 94 -16.76 7.14 4.23
N ARG A 95 -17.73 7.31 3.33
CA ARG A 95 -18.25 6.21 2.50
C ARG A 95 -17.17 5.63 1.59
N PHE A 96 -16.34 6.50 0.99
CA PHE A 96 -15.19 6.09 0.19
C PHE A 96 -14.22 5.22 1.01
N ALA A 97 -13.84 5.68 2.21
CA ALA A 97 -12.98 4.91 3.11
C ALA A 97 -13.63 3.58 3.55
N ALA A 98 -14.92 3.60 3.88
CA ALA A 98 -15.65 2.42 4.34
C ALA A 98 -15.70 1.30 3.28
N ARG A 99 -15.93 1.64 2.00
CA ARG A 99 -15.92 0.67 0.89
C ARG A 99 -14.55 0.03 0.68
N ILE A 100 -13.47 0.80 0.84
CA ILE A 100 -12.09 0.27 0.79
C ILE A 100 -11.85 -0.70 1.94
N LEU A 101 -12.29 -0.36 3.17
CA LEU A 101 -12.15 -1.24 4.33
C LEU A 101 -12.98 -2.52 4.18
N GLU A 102 -14.19 -2.42 3.63
CA GLU A 102 -15.03 -3.58 3.41
C GLU A 102 -14.38 -4.56 2.41
N SER A 103 -13.78 -4.00 1.37
CA SER A 103 -13.05 -4.74 0.33
C SER A 103 -11.58 -5.00 0.66
N ALA A 104 -11.13 -4.77 1.89
CA ALA A 104 -9.70 -4.76 2.23
C ALA A 104 -8.99 -6.09 1.92
N ASN A 105 -9.68 -7.21 2.13
CA ASN A 105 -9.14 -8.54 1.84
C ASN A 105 -9.07 -8.82 0.33
N ASP A 106 -10.07 -8.40 -0.44
CA ASP A 106 -10.10 -8.45 -1.90
C ASP A 106 -8.99 -7.58 -2.50
N LEU A 107 -8.67 -6.46 -1.86
CA LEU A 107 -7.63 -5.54 -2.33
C LEU A 107 -6.22 -5.92 -1.89
N CYS A 108 -6.07 -6.72 -0.83
CA CYS A 108 -4.77 -6.91 -0.17
C CYS A 108 -3.66 -7.37 -1.13
N LEU A 109 -3.94 -8.34 -2.01
CA LEU A 109 -2.96 -8.85 -2.98
C LEU A 109 -2.56 -7.83 -4.06
N ILE A 110 -3.46 -6.89 -4.39
CA ILE A 110 -3.14 -5.79 -5.30
C ILE A 110 -2.20 -4.80 -4.61
N LEU A 111 -2.54 -4.42 -3.38
CA LEU A 111 -1.82 -3.39 -2.61
C LEU A 111 -0.49 -3.90 -2.02
N ASN A 112 -0.34 -5.21 -1.85
CA ASN A 112 0.83 -5.88 -1.28
C ASN A 112 1.21 -7.07 -2.16
N SER A 113 1.89 -6.77 -3.28
CA SER A 113 1.92 -7.69 -4.42
C SER A 113 3.05 -8.73 -4.40
N SER A 114 3.90 -8.73 -3.37
CA SER A 114 5.00 -9.68 -3.22
C SER A 114 4.99 -10.35 -1.85
N VAL A 115 5.71 -11.47 -1.73
CA VAL A 115 5.90 -12.16 -0.43
C VAL A 115 6.61 -11.27 0.58
N ASN A 116 7.49 -10.38 0.11
CA ASN A 116 8.21 -9.45 0.97
C ASN A 116 7.26 -8.40 1.60
N ALA A 117 6.19 -8.02 0.91
CA ALA A 117 5.16 -7.10 1.42
C ALA A 117 4.51 -7.60 2.71
N TYR A 118 4.26 -8.91 2.80
CA TYR A 118 3.63 -9.50 3.98
C TYR A 118 4.54 -9.52 5.22
N ARG A 119 5.87 -9.49 5.04
CA ARG A 119 6.81 -9.29 6.15
C ARG A 119 6.77 -7.87 6.72
N ARG A 120 6.27 -6.90 5.94
CA ARG A 120 5.97 -5.56 6.44
C ARG A 120 4.63 -5.54 7.19
N LEU A 121 3.64 -6.34 6.79
CA LEU A 121 2.32 -6.43 7.43
C LEU A 121 2.29 -7.22 8.74
N ASP A 122 3.45 -7.62 9.25
CA ASP A 122 3.62 -8.32 10.52
C ASP A 122 3.14 -7.45 11.71
N PRO A 123 2.20 -7.95 12.55
CA PRO A 123 1.70 -7.24 13.74
C PRO A 123 2.78 -6.81 14.75
N ALA A 124 3.98 -7.42 14.72
CA ALA A 124 5.08 -7.09 15.63
C ALA A 124 5.78 -5.76 15.31
N PHE A 125 5.51 -5.13 14.16
CA PHE A 125 6.05 -3.84 13.75
C PHE A 125 4.89 -2.86 13.47
N GLU A 126 5.15 -1.54 13.35
CA GLU A 126 4.15 -0.47 13.14
C GLU A 126 3.40 -0.54 11.78
N ALA A 127 3.03 -1.74 11.34
CA ALA A 127 2.37 -2.01 10.09
C ALA A 127 0.89 -1.61 10.16
N PRO A 128 0.39 -0.83 9.19
CA PRO A 128 -1.01 -0.45 9.12
C PRO A 128 -1.88 -1.60 8.58
N ASN A 129 -2.02 -2.68 9.37
CA ASN A 129 -2.69 -3.93 8.98
C ASN A 129 -4.10 -4.10 9.59
N GLN A 130 -4.51 -3.24 10.51
CA GLN A 130 -5.85 -3.27 11.09
C GLN A 130 -6.85 -2.70 10.09
N ILE A 131 -7.84 -3.48 9.70
CA ILE A 131 -8.91 -3.06 8.78
C ILE A 131 -9.87 -2.14 9.54
N ARG A 132 -9.42 -0.90 9.71
CA ARG A 132 -10.18 0.22 10.28
C ARG A 132 -9.63 1.54 9.75
N ALA A 133 -10.45 2.59 9.87
CA ALA A 133 -10.03 3.97 9.69
C ALA A 133 -9.83 4.63 11.06
N SER A 134 -8.82 5.49 11.18
CA SER A 134 -8.61 6.30 12.38
C SER A 134 -7.84 7.57 12.07
N ALA A 135 -8.15 8.67 12.76
CA ALA A 135 -7.34 9.87 12.71
C ALA A 135 -6.05 9.78 13.54
N ILE A 136 -6.04 8.92 14.58
CA ILE A 136 -4.99 8.89 15.61
C ILE A 136 -4.18 7.58 15.56
N ASP A 137 -4.85 6.45 15.34
CA ASP A 137 -4.20 5.14 15.42
C ASP A 137 -3.24 4.90 14.25
N ARG A 138 -1.98 4.60 14.59
CA ARG A 138 -0.95 4.34 13.60
C ARG A 138 -1.05 2.95 12.96
N GLY A 139 -1.72 1.99 13.62
CA GLY A 139 -1.95 0.63 13.11
C GLY A 139 -3.15 0.50 12.17
N ALA A 140 -3.95 1.56 12.02
CA ALA A 140 -5.08 1.60 11.10
C ALA A 140 -4.62 1.57 9.64
N MET A 141 -5.27 0.73 8.83
CA MET A 141 -5.06 0.63 7.39
C MET A 141 -5.32 1.95 6.67
N ILE A 142 -6.35 2.68 7.13
CA ILE A 142 -6.70 4.01 6.62
C ILE A 142 -6.48 5.04 7.72
N ARG A 143 -5.75 6.11 7.41
CA ARG A 143 -5.66 7.30 8.25
C ARG A 143 -6.52 8.42 7.67
N ILE A 144 -7.17 9.18 8.55
CA ILE A 144 -7.80 10.46 8.23
C ILE A 144 -6.88 11.55 8.81
N PRO A 145 -5.98 12.16 8.01
CA PRO A 145 -5.03 13.15 8.53
C PRO A 145 -5.75 14.37 9.08
N LEU A 146 -5.08 15.19 9.89
CA LEU A 146 -5.56 16.55 10.12
C LEU A 146 -5.40 17.37 8.83
N PHE A 147 -6.44 18.12 8.46
CA PHE A 147 -6.49 18.87 7.21
C PHE A 147 -7.39 20.11 7.31
N ASN A 148 -7.46 20.86 6.21
CA ASN A 148 -8.39 21.97 5.99
C ASN A 148 -9.21 21.74 4.71
N GLU A 149 -10.02 22.73 4.33
CA GLU A 149 -10.86 22.70 3.13
C GLU A 149 -10.16 22.22 1.85
N ARG A 150 -8.91 22.60 1.65
CA ARG A 150 -8.16 22.23 0.45
C ARG A 150 -7.46 20.88 0.55
N SER A 151 -7.20 20.39 1.75
CA SER A 151 -6.31 19.24 2.00
C SER A 151 -7.02 18.00 2.55
N ALA A 152 -8.36 18.04 2.66
CA ALA A 152 -9.18 16.91 3.10
C ALA A 152 -8.99 15.69 2.20
N ARG A 153 -8.63 14.55 2.80
CA ARG A 153 -8.23 13.34 2.07
C ARG A 153 -8.30 12.09 2.94
N VAL A 154 -8.34 10.95 2.27
CA VAL A 154 -8.18 9.62 2.87
C VAL A 154 -6.77 9.11 2.55
N GLU A 155 -6.05 8.62 3.56
CA GLU A 155 -4.70 8.07 3.36
C GLU A 155 -4.70 6.55 3.58
N VAL A 156 -4.45 5.79 2.52
CA VAL A 156 -4.34 4.32 2.57
C VAL A 156 -2.88 3.95 2.79
N ARG A 157 -2.59 3.30 3.92
CA ARG A 157 -1.21 3.15 4.44
C ARG A 157 -0.63 1.76 4.27
N SER A 158 -1.48 0.76 4.05
CA SER A 158 -1.09 -0.65 3.94
C SER A 158 -0.30 -0.99 2.68
N ILE A 159 -0.19 -0.07 1.72
CA ILE A 159 0.34 -0.34 0.38
C ILE A 159 1.86 -0.51 0.42
N GLY A 160 2.35 -1.56 -0.23
CA GLY A 160 3.76 -1.81 -0.46
C GLY A 160 4.31 -1.01 -1.64
N PRO A 161 5.54 -0.46 -1.56
CA PRO A 161 6.18 0.22 -2.69
C PRO A 161 6.53 -0.70 -3.86
N ASP A 162 6.40 -2.01 -3.71
CA ASP A 162 6.52 -2.99 -4.80
C ASP A 162 5.19 -3.27 -5.52
N ALA A 163 4.09 -2.67 -5.08
CA ALA A 163 2.82 -2.70 -5.81
C ALA A 163 2.96 -1.93 -7.14
N ASN A 164 2.20 -2.37 -8.15
CA ASN A 164 2.04 -1.61 -9.38
C ASN A 164 1.19 -0.36 -9.07
N PRO A 165 1.74 0.87 -9.17
CA PRO A 165 1.04 2.08 -8.76
C PRO A 165 -0.23 2.35 -9.58
N TYR A 166 -0.23 2.01 -10.88
CA TYR A 166 -1.43 2.17 -11.71
C TYR A 166 -2.57 1.27 -11.23
N LEU A 167 -2.25 0.00 -10.97
CA LEU A 167 -3.24 -0.97 -10.50
C LEU A 167 -3.72 -0.64 -9.09
N ALA A 168 -2.83 -0.23 -8.20
CA ALA A 168 -3.16 0.17 -6.84
C ALA A 168 -4.09 1.39 -6.84
N ILE A 169 -3.75 2.44 -7.58
CA ILE A 169 -4.56 3.66 -7.67
C ILE A 169 -5.92 3.36 -8.31
N TYR A 170 -5.96 2.63 -9.43
CA TYR A 170 -7.22 2.19 -10.05
C TYR A 170 -8.09 1.39 -9.08
N ALA A 171 -7.51 0.42 -8.38
CA ALA A 171 -8.23 -0.42 -7.44
C ALA A 171 -8.84 0.40 -6.29
N LEU A 172 -8.10 1.34 -5.73
CA LEU A 172 -8.59 2.21 -4.66
C LEU A 172 -9.69 3.15 -5.13
N LEU A 173 -9.52 3.80 -6.29
CA LEU A 173 -10.50 4.72 -6.84
C LEU A 173 -11.81 4.01 -7.17
N ARG A 174 -11.74 2.90 -7.93
CA ARG A 174 -12.94 2.14 -8.30
C ARG A 174 -13.62 1.54 -7.08
N THR A 175 -12.86 1.02 -6.11
CA THR A 175 -13.45 0.50 -4.86
C THR A 175 -14.12 1.58 -4.03
N GLY A 176 -13.49 2.73 -3.82
CA GLY A 176 -14.12 3.76 -3.02
C GLY A 176 -15.33 4.41 -3.72
N LEU A 177 -15.38 4.41 -5.05
CA LEU A 177 -16.51 4.96 -5.83
C LEU A 177 -17.65 3.97 -6.09
N GLU A 178 -17.37 2.68 -6.23
CA GLU A 178 -18.34 1.67 -6.70
C GLU A 178 -18.37 0.40 -5.84
N GLY A 179 -17.43 0.24 -4.92
CA GLY A 179 -17.30 -0.95 -4.09
C GLY A 179 -18.49 -1.21 -3.18
N PRO A 180 -18.58 -2.43 -2.64
CA PRO A 180 -19.67 -2.85 -1.77
C PRO A 180 -19.82 -1.92 -0.56
N GLU A 181 -21.07 -1.60 -0.21
CA GLU A 181 -21.36 -0.86 1.02
C GLU A 181 -20.94 -1.67 2.25
N PRO A 182 -20.47 -1.02 3.32
CA PRO A 182 -20.23 -1.69 4.58
C PRO A 182 -21.53 -2.35 5.07
N VAL A 183 -21.42 -3.62 5.47
CA VAL A 183 -22.55 -4.34 6.06
C VAL A 183 -22.83 -3.74 7.44
N GLU A 184 -24.03 -3.19 7.66
CA GLU A 184 -24.46 -2.76 8.98
C GLU A 184 -24.55 -4.00 9.89
N GLU A 185 -23.67 -4.11 10.88
CA GLU A 185 -23.78 -5.16 11.90
C GLU A 185 -25.01 -4.85 12.77
N SER A 186 -26.04 -5.69 12.66
CA SER A 186 -27.34 -5.51 13.30
C SER A 186 -27.35 -5.70 14.83
N GLU A 187 -26.20 -5.94 15.46
CA GLU A 187 -26.06 -6.08 16.92
C GLU A 187 -24.72 -5.50 17.38
N PRO A 188 -24.66 -4.88 18.59
CA PRO A 188 -23.42 -4.39 19.17
C PRO A 188 -22.59 -5.57 19.71
N LYS A 189 -22.11 -6.43 18.80
CA LYS A 189 -21.04 -7.36 19.14
C LYS A 189 -19.79 -6.51 19.35
N ARG A 190 -18.99 -6.85 20.36
CA ARG A 190 -17.67 -6.20 20.53
C ARG A 190 -16.95 -6.27 19.18
N PRO A 191 -16.58 -5.13 18.58
CA PRO A 191 -16.02 -5.14 17.24
C PRO A 191 -14.75 -5.99 17.28
N ARG A 192 -14.77 -7.15 16.61
CA ARG A 192 -13.56 -7.95 16.43
C ARG A 192 -12.68 -7.16 15.47
N THR A 193 -11.49 -6.78 15.93
CA THR A 193 -10.50 -6.17 15.05
C THR A 193 -10.23 -7.10 13.88
N ARG A 194 -10.56 -6.64 12.67
CA ARG A 194 -10.25 -7.31 11.41
C ARG A 194 -8.83 -6.95 11.00
N PHE A 195 -8.09 -7.91 10.45
CA PHE A 195 -6.72 -7.71 9.99
C PHE A 195 -6.58 -8.13 8.53
N LEU A 196 -5.68 -7.47 7.82
CA LEU A 196 -5.21 -7.94 6.51
C LEU A 196 -4.51 -9.30 6.68
N PRO A 197 -4.52 -10.18 5.65
CA PRO A 197 -3.76 -11.42 5.68
C PRO A 197 -2.27 -11.13 5.89
N ASP A 198 -1.64 -11.94 6.74
CA ASP A 198 -0.23 -11.82 7.15
C ASP A 198 0.74 -12.60 6.24
N ASN A 199 0.21 -13.28 5.22
CA ASN A 199 0.99 -14.02 4.24
C ASN A 199 0.33 -14.01 2.85
N ILE A 200 1.18 -14.18 1.82
CA ILE A 200 0.72 -14.09 0.43
C ILE A 200 -0.25 -15.21 0.04
N TYR A 201 -0.14 -16.40 0.65
CA TYR A 201 -0.98 -17.54 0.27
C TYR A 201 -2.44 -17.32 0.69
N ASP A 202 -2.64 -16.82 1.91
CA ASP A 202 -3.97 -16.41 2.36
C ASP A 202 -4.50 -15.22 1.56
N ALA A 203 -3.65 -14.26 1.23
CA ALA A 203 -4.05 -13.16 0.37
C ALA A 203 -4.48 -13.62 -1.03
N ILE A 204 -3.76 -14.58 -1.65
CA ILE A 204 -4.16 -15.18 -2.92
C ILE A 204 -5.48 -15.93 -2.78
N ARG A 205 -5.65 -16.70 -1.71
CA ARG A 205 -6.90 -17.45 -1.45
C ARG A 205 -8.09 -16.49 -1.30
N LEU A 206 -7.95 -15.44 -0.50
CA LEU A 206 -8.98 -14.42 -0.29
C LEU A 206 -9.25 -13.66 -1.59
N PHE A 207 -8.21 -13.24 -2.30
CA PHE A 207 -8.33 -12.56 -3.58
C PHE A 207 -9.09 -13.39 -4.62
N LYS A 208 -8.82 -14.70 -4.72
CA LYS A 208 -9.53 -15.61 -5.64
C LYS A 208 -10.99 -15.86 -5.26
N ALA A 209 -11.30 -15.84 -3.96
CA ALA A 209 -12.66 -16.01 -3.46
C ALA A 209 -13.46 -14.70 -3.44
N GLY A 210 -12.77 -13.56 -3.56
CA GLY A 210 -13.33 -12.22 -3.50
C GLY A 210 -14.20 -11.90 -4.70
N LYS A 211 -15.48 -11.62 -4.45
CA LYS A 211 -16.43 -11.21 -5.49
C LYS A 211 -16.10 -9.83 -6.02
N TRP A 212 -15.67 -8.92 -5.15
CA TRP A 212 -15.31 -7.58 -5.57
C TRP A 212 -14.02 -7.58 -6.39
N ALA A 213 -13.03 -8.38 -6.01
CA ALA A 213 -11.83 -8.57 -6.83
C ALA A 213 -12.15 -9.06 -8.27
N ALA A 214 -13.13 -9.95 -8.42
CA ALA A 214 -13.62 -10.42 -9.71
C ALA A 214 -14.29 -9.30 -10.52
N GLU A 215 -15.13 -8.48 -9.89
CA GLU A 215 -15.82 -7.36 -10.55
C GLU A 215 -14.85 -6.21 -10.93
N LEU A 216 -13.85 -5.97 -10.08
CA LEU A 216 -12.85 -4.92 -10.24
C LEU A 216 -11.94 -5.16 -11.45
N LEU A 217 -11.54 -6.42 -11.70
CA LEU A 217 -10.57 -6.78 -12.74
C LEU A 217 -11.18 -7.56 -13.92
N GLY A 218 -12.34 -8.18 -13.71
CA GLY A 218 -12.83 -9.29 -14.53
C GLY A 218 -12.27 -10.63 -14.06
N GLU A 219 -13.12 -11.67 -14.04
CA GLU A 219 -12.77 -13.02 -13.55
C GLU A 219 -11.52 -13.61 -14.22
N GLU A 220 -11.35 -13.42 -15.53
CA GLU A 220 -10.19 -13.91 -16.26
C GLU A 220 -8.89 -13.24 -15.77
N LEU A 221 -8.89 -11.91 -15.64
CA LEU A 221 -7.71 -11.16 -15.21
C LEU A 221 -7.40 -11.42 -13.74
N GLN A 222 -8.42 -11.53 -12.89
CA GLN A 222 -8.28 -11.97 -11.50
C GLN A 222 -7.59 -13.33 -11.42
N GLY A 223 -8.06 -14.32 -12.18
CA GLY A 223 -7.47 -15.66 -12.24
C GLY A 223 -6.00 -15.63 -12.67
N ARG A 224 -5.69 -14.95 -13.76
CA ARG A 224 -4.32 -14.82 -14.29
C ARG A 224 -3.40 -14.06 -13.32
N TYR A 225 -3.88 -12.98 -12.71
CA TYR A 225 -3.11 -12.25 -11.71
C TYR A 225 -2.78 -13.14 -10.52
N ALA A 226 -3.77 -13.88 -9.99
CA ALA A 226 -3.58 -14.82 -8.89
C ALA A 226 -2.59 -15.94 -9.24
N GLU A 227 -2.61 -16.47 -10.46
CA GLU A 227 -1.67 -17.48 -10.95
C GLU A 227 -0.22 -16.95 -11.01
N VAL A 228 -0.03 -15.74 -11.54
CA VAL A 228 1.29 -15.08 -11.55
C VAL A 228 1.79 -14.89 -10.12
N LYS A 229 0.92 -14.43 -9.20
CA LYS A 229 1.28 -14.25 -7.79
C LYS A 229 1.57 -15.57 -7.08
N MET A 230 0.83 -16.64 -7.39
CA MET A 230 1.12 -17.97 -6.87
C MET A 230 2.48 -18.49 -7.36
N THR A 231 2.79 -18.31 -8.65
CA THR A 231 4.10 -18.68 -9.21
C THR A 231 5.23 -17.90 -8.53
N GLN A 232 5.02 -16.61 -8.26
CA GLN A 232 5.96 -15.80 -7.48
C GLN A 232 6.08 -16.29 -6.04
N ALA A 233 4.97 -16.62 -5.38
CA ALA A 233 4.93 -17.09 -4.00
C ALA A 233 5.64 -18.43 -3.81
N GLU A 234 5.47 -19.38 -4.73
CA GLU A 234 6.13 -20.69 -4.66
C GLU A 234 7.61 -20.65 -5.09
N ARG A 235 7.99 -19.64 -5.87
CA ARG A 235 9.41 -19.26 -6.02
C ARG A 235 9.97 -18.59 -4.75
N SER A 236 9.08 -18.17 -3.86
CA SER A 236 9.36 -17.52 -2.59
C SER A 236 9.34 -18.54 -1.42
N PRO A 237 9.84 -18.19 -0.23
CA PRO A 237 10.54 -19.07 0.72
C PRO A 237 9.94 -20.32 1.34
N LYS A 238 8.83 -20.91 0.89
CA LYS A 238 8.50 -22.26 1.37
C LYS A 238 9.62 -23.28 1.03
N ALA A 239 10.44 -22.95 0.02
CA ALA A 239 11.70 -23.63 -0.33
C ALA A 239 12.99 -22.87 0.04
N LEU A 240 12.92 -21.70 0.70
CA LEU A 240 14.10 -20.83 0.98
C LEU A 240 14.37 -20.61 2.48
N GLY A 241 13.40 -20.82 3.38
CA GLY A 241 13.58 -20.53 4.80
C GLY A 241 13.86 -19.04 5.05
N THR A 242 14.56 -18.71 6.14
CA THR A 242 14.93 -17.32 6.50
C THR A 242 16.12 -16.77 5.71
N ARG A 243 16.67 -17.54 4.76
CA ARG A 243 17.90 -17.20 4.04
C ARG A 243 17.60 -16.73 2.61
N VAL A 244 18.06 -15.51 2.31
CA VAL A 244 18.09 -14.95 0.95
C VAL A 244 19.15 -15.68 0.11
N LYS A 245 18.77 -16.34 -0.99
CA LYS A 245 19.71 -17.08 -1.86
C LYS A 245 20.44 -16.16 -2.85
N THR A 246 21.62 -16.58 -3.29
CA THR A 246 22.46 -15.87 -4.26
C THR A 246 21.77 -15.57 -5.60
N GLY A 247 20.87 -16.43 -6.06
CA GLY A 247 20.08 -16.18 -7.26
C GLY A 247 19.05 -15.05 -7.09
N GLU A 248 18.51 -14.89 -5.89
CA GLU A 248 17.62 -13.76 -5.58
C GLU A 248 18.41 -12.45 -5.61
N ILE A 249 19.65 -12.46 -5.10
CA ILE A 249 20.61 -11.34 -5.13
C ILE A 249 20.95 -10.93 -6.57
N GLN A 250 21.24 -11.89 -7.45
CA GLN A 250 21.72 -11.63 -8.82
C GLN A 250 20.65 -11.10 -9.77
N PHE A 251 19.40 -11.56 -9.63
CA PHE A 251 18.33 -11.22 -10.59
C PHE A 251 17.32 -10.20 -10.06
N HIS A 252 17.40 -9.87 -8.77
CA HIS A 252 16.61 -8.83 -8.14
C HIS A 252 17.59 -7.86 -7.47
N HIS A 253 17.86 -6.71 -8.11
CA HIS A 253 18.78 -5.68 -7.61
C HIS A 253 18.53 -5.32 -6.12
N GLU A 254 17.29 -5.44 -5.67
CA GLU A 254 16.85 -5.10 -4.31
C GLU A 254 17.25 -6.13 -3.24
N VAL A 255 17.61 -7.34 -3.66
CA VAL A 255 18.04 -8.43 -2.78
C VAL A 255 19.53 -8.35 -2.45
N THR A 256 20.34 -7.77 -3.36
CA THR A 256 21.75 -7.45 -3.09
C THR A 256 21.91 -6.56 -1.85
N ASN A 257 21.01 -5.60 -1.65
CA ASN A 257 21.03 -4.70 -0.50
C ASN A 257 20.82 -5.46 0.83
N GLN A 258 19.88 -6.41 0.85
CA GLN A 258 19.60 -7.20 2.05
C GLN A 258 20.82 -8.04 2.47
N TYR A 259 21.51 -8.63 1.48
CA TYR A 259 22.70 -9.42 1.71
C TYR A 259 23.88 -8.58 2.21
N LEU A 260 24.15 -7.44 1.58
CA LEU A 260 25.24 -6.55 1.99
C LEU A 260 25.05 -6.04 3.42
N TRP A 261 23.80 -5.71 3.81
CA TRP A 261 23.49 -5.30 5.18
C TRP A 261 23.68 -6.43 6.19
N SER A 262 23.32 -7.67 5.87
CA SER A 262 23.50 -8.82 6.78
C SER A 262 24.97 -9.15 7.13
N LYS A 263 25.91 -8.50 6.44
CA LYS A 263 27.36 -8.61 6.72
C LYS A 263 27.89 -7.51 7.63
N PHE A 264 27.09 -6.48 7.89
CA PHE A 264 27.34 -5.43 8.87
C PHE A 264 26.82 -5.89 10.24
#